data_AF-T2J8B6-F1
#
_entry.id   AF-T2J8B6-F1
#
_cell.length_a   1.000
_cell.length_b   1.000
_cell.length_c   1.000
_cell.angle_alpha   90.00
_cell.angle_beta   90.00
_cell.angle_gamma   90.00
#
_symmetry.space_group_name_H-M   'P 1'
#
loop_
_entity.id
_entity.type
_entity.pdbx_description
1 polymer ?
#
loop_
_entity_poly.entity_id
_entity_poly.type
_entity_poly.pdbx_seq_one_letter_code
_entity_poly.pdbx_strand_id
1 'polypeptide(L)' 'MYKAYKFRIYPDTEQQQALAKAFGCCRWYWNYSLELCHKTYQKTGKSLSRGAI' A
#
# COMPACT_ATOMS: atom_id res chain seq x y z
N MET A 1 23.75 -27.49 22.64
CA MET A 1 22.75 -28.06 21.69
C MET A 1 21.77 -26.95 21.34
N TYR A 2 21.82 -26.40 20.12
CA TYR A 2 20.91 -25.31 19.71
C TYR A 2 19.57 -25.89 19.26
N LYS A 3 18.47 -25.30 19.73
CA LYS A 3 17.11 -25.60 19.28
C LYS A 3 16.55 -24.38 18.58
N ALA A 4 15.87 -24.60 17.46
CA ALA A 4 15.09 -23.59 16.77
C ALA A 4 13.63 -24.03 16.70
N TYR A 5 12.72 -23.06 16.76
CA TYR A 5 11.29 -23.30 16.71
C TYR A 5 10.66 -22.50 15.58
N LYS A 6 9.74 -23.13 14.86
CA LYS A 6 8.95 -22.50 13.80
C LYS A 6 7.53 -22.35 14.29
N PHE A 7 7.07 -21.12 14.44
CA PHE A 7 5.70 -20.81 14.81
C PHE A 7 5.00 -20.04 13.69
N ARG A 8 3.69 -20.24 13.59
CA ARG A 8 2.81 -19.43 12.76
C ARG A 8 1.76 -18.81 13.67
N ILE A 9 1.79 -17.49 13.77
CA ILE A 9 0.84 -16.73 14.58
C ILE A 9 -0.22 -16.19 13.64
N TYR A 10 -1.49 -16.39 14.00
CA TYR A 10 -2.61 -15.82 13.29
C TYR A 10 -3.15 -14.63 14.07
N PRO A 11 -3.61 -13.58 13.38
CA PRO A 11 -4.14 -12.41 14.04
C PRO A 11 -5.46 -12.71 14.74
N ASP A 12 -5.66 -12.14 15.92
CA ASP A 12 -6.97 -12.08 16.55
C ASP A 12 -7.93 -11.16 15.78
N THR A 13 -9.18 -11.10 16.22
CA THR A 13 -10.23 -10.31 15.54
C THR A 13 -9.88 -8.82 15.43
N GLU A 14 -9.31 -8.23 16.48
CA GLU A 14 -8.95 -6.80 16.49
C GLU A 14 -7.80 -6.53 15.51
N GLN A 15 -6.79 -7.39 15.54
CA GLN A 15 -5.65 -7.33 14.62
C GLN A 15 -6.09 -7.51 13.17
N GLN A 16 -7.00 -8.43 12.88
CA GLN A 16 -7.56 -8.61 11.54
C GLN A 16 -8.23 -7.33 11.03
N GLN A 17 -9.04 -6.68 11.89
CA GLN A 17 -9.70 -5.43 11.53
C GLN A 17 -8.70 -4.30 11.30
N ALA A 18 -7.68 -4.17 12.15
CA ALA A 18 -6.62 -3.17 12.00
C ALA A 18 -5.84 -3.38 10.68
N LEU A 19 -5.46 -4.62 10.38
CA LEU A 19 -4.77 -4.98 9.14
C LEU A 19 -5.64 -4.71 7.91
N ALA A 20 -6.92 -5.06 7.94
CA ALA A 20 -7.86 -4.80 6.85
C ALA A 20 -7.99 -3.30 6.57
N LYS A 21 -8.09 -2.46 7.62
CA LYS A 21 -8.11 -0.99 7.48
C LYS A 21 -6.80 -0.47 6.88
N ALA A 22 -5.66 -0.89 7.42
CA ALA A 22 -4.35 -0.44 6.96
C ALA A 22 -4.12 -0.80 5.48
N PHE A 23 -4.31 -2.07 5.12
CA PHE A 23 -4.14 -2.53 3.74
C PHE A 23 -5.16 -1.92 2.79
N GLY A 24 -6.40 -1.70 3.23
CA GLY A 24 -7.42 -0.99 2.47
C GLY A 24 -7.01 0.45 2.14
N CYS A 25 -6.56 1.20 3.14
CA CYS A 25 -6.08 2.58 2.95
C CYS A 25 -4.88 2.66 2.01
N CYS A 26 -3.87 1.79 2.20
CA CYS A 26 -2.70 1.74 1.33
C CYS A 26 -3.07 1.42 -0.12
N ARG A 27 -3.95 0.43 -0.33
CA ARG A 27 -4.41 0.05 -1.67
C ARG A 27 -5.16 1.18 -2.35
N TRP A 28 -6.05 1.85 -1.63
CA TRP A 28 -6.80 2.97 -2.17
C TRP A 28 -5.87 4.11 -2.58
N TYR A 29 -4.95 4.50 -1.71
CA TYR A 29 -4.01 5.59 -1.99
C TYR A 29 -3.12 5.26 -3.18
N TRP A 30 -2.59 4.04 -3.25
CA TRP A 30 -1.78 3.59 -4.39
C TRP A 30 -2.55 3.70 -5.71
N ASN A 31 -3.78 3.18 -5.76
CA ASN A 31 -4.60 3.23 -6.96
C ASN A 31 -4.92 4.66 -7.38
N TYR A 32 -5.25 5.52 -6.42
CA TYR A 32 -5.48 6.94 -6.66
C TYR A 32 -4.23 7.63 -7.23
N SER A 33 -3.07 7.44 -6.61
CA SER A 33 -1.81 8.02 -7.08
C SER A 33 -1.44 7.52 -8.47
N LEU A 34 -1.65 6.24 -8.76
CA LEU A 34 -1.39 5.66 -10.08
C LEU A 34 -2.31 6.26 -11.14
N GLU A 35 -3.61 6.37 -10.85
CA GLU A 35 -4.58 7.00 -11.75
C GLU A 35 -4.21 8.47 -12.01
N LEU A 36 -3.80 9.20 -10.98
CA LEU A 36 -3.35 10.58 -11.09
C LEU A 36 -2.13 10.69 -12.01
N CYS A 37 -1.13 9.82 -11.84
CA CYS A 37 0.04 9.76 -12.73
C CYS A 37 -0.38 9.54 -14.19
N HIS A 38 -1.26 8.56 -14.44
CA HIS A 38 -1.74 8.24 -15.79
C HIS A 38 -2.47 9.43 -16.42
N LYS A 39 -3.42 10.04 -15.69
CA LYS A 39 -4.19 11.20 -16.17
C LYS A 39 -3.27 12.38 -16.47
N THR A 40 -2.29 12.66 -15.63
CA THR A 40 -1.34 13.75 -15.85
C THR A 40 -0.48 13.51 -17.08
N TYR A 41 0.02 12.28 -17.26
CA TYR A 41 0.81 11.95 -18.43
C TYR A 41 0.00 12.06 -19.73
N GLN A 42 -1.23 11.54 -19.74
CA GLN A 42 -2.13 11.66 -20.89
C GLN A 42 -2.42 13.12 -21.27
N LYS A 43 -2.54 14.02 -20.29
CA LYS A 43 -2.85 15.44 -20.52
C LYS A 43 -1.64 16.27 -20.93
N THR A 44 -0.47 15.99 -20.36
CA THR A 44 0.69 16.89 -20.45
C THR A 44 1.88 16.29 -21.19
N GLY A 45 1.86 14.97 -21.46
CA GLY A 45 3.01 14.21 -21.96
C GLY A 45 4.15 14.07 -20.95
N LYS A 46 3.95 14.53 -19.70
CA LYS A 46 4.97 14.57 -18.65
C LYS A 46 4.50 13.80 -17.42
N SER A 47 5.42 13.14 -16.73
CA SER A 47 5.15 12.46 -15.47
C SER A 47 4.98 13.45 -14.32
N LEU A 48 4.28 13.05 -13.26
CA LEU A 48 4.28 13.77 -11.98
C LEU A 48 5.68 13.68 -11.36
N SER A 49 6.42 14.80 -11.38
CA SER A 49 7.69 14.93 -10.67
C SER A 49 7.47 15.74 -9.39
N ARG A 50 8.32 15.53 -8.38
CA ARG A 50 8.28 16.31 -7.12
C ARG A 50 8.43 17.82 -7.32
N GLY A 51 8.89 18.29 -8.48
CA GLY A 51 8.97 19.73 -8.79
C GLY A 51 7.70 20.30 -9.45
N ALA A 52 6.70 19.45 -9.72
CA ALA A 52 5.43 19.82 -10.35
C ALA A 52 4.23 19.75 -9.39
N ILE A 53 4.48 19.35 -8.13
CA ILE A 53 3.54 19.37 -6.98
C ILE A 53 4.04 20.48 -6.06
#